data_AF-A0A950TZD1-F1
#
_entry.id   AF-A0A950TZD1-F1
#
_cell.length_a   1.000
_cell.length_b   1.000
_cell.length_c   1.000
_cell.angle_alpha   90.00
_cell.angle_beta   90.00
_cell.angle_gamma   90.00
#
_symmetry.space_group_name_H-M   'P 1'
#
loop_
_entity.id
_entity.type
_entity.pdbx_description
1 polymer ?
#
loop_
_entity_poly.entity_id
_entity_poly.type
_entity_poly.pdbx_seq_one_letter_code
_entity_poly.pdbx_strand_id
1 'polypeptide(L)'
;GVVVQAIGMGFTTAPSTGAIMRSLPLHKAGVGSAVNDTTRELGGALGVAVLGSLVASQFRSSMHGAVAGLPAKATHSLAEALQHASAVGGAQGGAIAHAARGSFTTAFDSTLWIGMVAVIVASGLVSWLLRPAATERVDAEAAAEARLALEAA
;
A
#
# COMPACT_ATOMS: atom_id res chain seq x y z
N GLY A 1 9.86 -4.11 -12.87
CA GLY A 1 8.91 -3.77 -11.80
C GLY A 1 8.97 -4.77 -10.66
N VAL A 2 8.48 -5.99 -10.89
CA VAL A 2 8.26 -7.00 -9.83
C VAL A 2 9.50 -7.29 -8.97
N VAL A 3 10.69 -7.35 -9.57
CA VAL A 3 11.95 -7.55 -8.81
C VAL A 3 12.22 -6.40 -7.83
N VAL A 4 12.10 -5.15 -8.28
CA VAL A 4 12.31 -3.96 -7.43
C VAL A 4 11.28 -3.91 -6.30
N GLN A 5 10.02 -4.24 -6.59
CA GLN A 5 8.97 -4.35 -5.59
C GLN A 5 9.28 -5.43 -4.54
N ALA A 6 9.70 -6.63 -4.98
CA ALA A 6 10.04 -7.73 -4.09
C ALA A 6 11.22 -7.38 -3.17
N ILE A 7 12.24 -6.72 -3.71
CA ILE A 7 13.37 -6.20 -2.94
C ILE A 7 12.87 -5.22 -1.87
N GLY A 8 12.09 -4.20 -2.25
CA GLY A 8 11.56 -3.21 -1.31
C GLY A 8 10.69 -3.84 -0.22
N MET A 9 9.83 -4.79 -0.58
CA MET A 9 9.03 -5.56 0.38
C MET A 9 9.89 -6.36 1.36
N GLY A 10 10.96 -7.01 0.88
CA GLY A 10 11.90 -7.76 1.72
C GLY A 10 12.59 -6.86 2.75
N PHE A 11 13.06 -5.69 2.31
CA PHE A 11 13.73 -4.70 3.16
C PHE A 11 12.80 -4.00 4.16
N THR A 12 11.49 -4.03 3.94
CA THR A 12 10.53 -3.38 4.84
C THR A 12 9.89 -4.38 5.80
N THR A 13 9.39 -5.50 5.28
CA THR A 13 8.46 -6.36 6.01
C THR A 13 9.14 -7.14 7.14
N ALA A 14 10.26 -7.80 6.85
CA ALA A 14 10.98 -8.61 7.84
C ALA A 14 11.56 -7.79 9.00
N PRO A 15 12.33 -6.69 8.76
CA PRO A 15 12.87 -5.91 9.88
C PRO A 15 11.78 -5.16 10.66
N SER A 16 10.67 -4.74 10.04
CA SER A 16 9.56 -4.07 10.76
C SER A 16 8.89 -5.02 11.75
N THR A 17 8.51 -6.22 11.31
CA THR A 17 7.94 -7.24 12.21
C THR A 17 8.93 -7.61 13.31
N GLY A 18 10.21 -7.78 12.95
CA GLY A 18 11.26 -8.06 13.94
C GLY A 18 11.40 -6.95 14.99
N ALA A 19 11.31 -5.67 14.59
CA ALA A 19 11.37 -4.54 15.51
C ALA A 19 10.17 -4.52 16.46
N ILE A 20 8.95 -4.75 15.94
CA ILE A 20 7.73 -4.84 16.76
C ILE A 20 7.87 -5.96 17.79
N MET A 21 8.25 -7.17 17.34
CA MET A 21 8.32 -8.33 18.21
C MET A 21 9.43 -8.23 19.26
N ARG A 22 10.59 -7.64 18.92
CA ARG A 22 11.69 -7.42 19.88
C ARG A 22 11.37 -6.37 20.94
N SER A 23 10.38 -5.51 20.73
CA SER A 23 9.98 -4.47 21.70
C SER A 23 9.10 -4.99 22.85
N LEU A 24 8.73 -6.28 22.83
CA LEU A 24 7.79 -6.88 23.75
C LEU A 24 8.47 -7.85 24.74
N PRO A 25 8.05 -7.88 26.02
CA PRO A 25 8.43 -8.94 26.94
C PRO A 25 8.03 -10.33 26.42
N LEU A 26 8.85 -11.35 26.64
CA LEU A 26 8.63 -12.72 26.13
C LEU A 26 7.23 -13.28 26.43
N HIS A 27 6.70 -13.05 27.63
CA HIS A 27 5.37 -13.53 28.02
C HIS A 27 4.21 -12.86 27.26
N LYS A 28 4.46 -11.77 26.51
CA LYS A 28 3.48 -11.06 25.67
C LYS A 28 3.70 -11.29 24.17
N ALA A 29 4.72 -12.06 23.77
CA ALA A 29 5.03 -12.28 22.36
C ALA A 29 3.85 -12.88 21.57
N GLY A 30 3.11 -13.83 22.16
CA GLY A 30 1.92 -14.40 21.50
C GLY A 30 0.84 -13.36 21.20
N VAL A 31 0.54 -12.49 22.16
CA VAL A 31 -0.43 -11.39 22.00
C VAL A 31 0.09 -10.35 21.00
N GLY A 32 1.38 -10.01 21.07
CA GLY A 32 2.03 -9.08 20.15
C GLY A 32 1.97 -9.53 18.68
N SER A 33 2.26 -10.81 18.43
CA SER A 33 2.18 -11.37 17.07
C SER A 33 0.74 -11.33 16.56
N ALA A 34 -0.23 -11.75 17.37
CA ALA A 34 -1.64 -11.73 16.98
C ALA A 34 -2.13 -10.32 16.61
N VAL A 35 -1.74 -9.30 17.39
CA VAL A 35 -2.07 -7.90 17.08
C VAL A 35 -1.35 -7.41 15.83
N ASN A 36 -0.08 -7.76 15.64
CA ASN A 36 0.68 -7.40 14.45
C ASN A 36 0.05 -8.01 13.18
N ASP A 37 -0.33 -9.28 13.23
CA ASP A 37 -0.94 -9.97 12.09
C ASP A 37 -2.32 -9.39 11.78
N THR A 38 -3.17 -9.18 12.80
CA THR A 38 -4.46 -8.49 12.64
C THR A 38 -4.29 -7.12 12.00
N THR A 39 -3.29 -6.33 12.44
CA THR A 39 -3.01 -5.01 11.89
C THR A 39 -2.60 -5.09 10.42
N ARG A 40 -1.81 -6.11 10.04
CA ARG A 40 -1.38 -6.32 8.65
C ARG A 40 -2.53 -6.78 7.76
N GLU A 41 -3.37 -7.68 8.23
CA GLU A 41 -4.56 -8.14 7.50
C GLU A 41 -5.55 -6.99 7.28
N LEU A 42 -5.85 -6.23 8.34
CA LEU A 42 -6.71 -5.06 8.26
C LEU A 42 -6.12 -3.99 7.34
N GLY A 43 -4.83 -3.68 7.48
CA GLY A 43 -4.14 -2.72 6.63
C GLY A 43 -4.11 -3.15 5.16
N GLY A 44 -3.91 -4.44 4.90
CA GLY A 44 -3.96 -5.02 3.56
C GLY A 44 -5.36 -4.90 2.94
N ALA A 45 -6.40 -5.27 3.68
CA ALA A 45 -7.79 -5.17 3.23
C ALA A 45 -8.19 -3.71 2.93
N LEU A 46 -7.85 -2.78 3.82
CA LEU A 46 -8.11 -1.35 3.63
C LEU A 46 -7.33 -0.79 2.44
N GLY A 47 -6.06 -1.16 2.29
CA GLY A 47 -5.23 -0.76 1.16
C GLY A 47 -5.82 -1.21 -0.17
N VAL A 48 -6.23 -2.48 -0.27
CA VAL A 48 -6.89 -3.03 -1.46
C VAL A 48 -8.21 -2.30 -1.75
N ALA A 49 -9.03 -2.05 -0.73
CA ALA A 49 -10.31 -1.38 -0.88
C ALA A 49 -10.16 0.08 -1.35
N VAL A 50 -9.26 0.85 -0.73
CA VAL A 50 -9.04 2.27 -1.06
C VAL A 50 -8.39 2.41 -2.42
N LEU A 51 -7.26 1.72 -2.67
CA LEU A 51 -6.55 1.83 -3.94
C LEU A 51 -7.40 1.26 -5.09
N GLY A 52 -8.11 0.15 -4.87
CA GLY A 52 -9.03 -0.42 -5.85
C GLY A 52 -10.17 0.53 -6.21
N SER A 53 -10.76 1.20 -5.21
CA SER A 53 -11.80 2.22 -5.44
C SER A 53 -11.27 3.41 -6.23
N LEU A 54 -10.01 3.81 -5.98
CA LEU A 54 -9.36 4.90 -6.71
C LEU A 54 -9.10 4.53 -8.17
N VAL A 55 -8.58 3.33 -8.45
CA VAL A 55 -8.43 2.82 -9.83
C VAL A 55 -9.77 2.77 -10.53
N ALA A 56 -10.81 2.20 -9.89
CA ALA A 56 -12.13 2.06 -10.48
C ALA A 56 -12.76 3.43 -10.82
N SER A 57 -12.62 4.40 -9.91
CA SER A 57 -13.15 5.76 -10.10
C SER A 57 -12.46 6.49 -11.24
N GLN A 58 -11.12 6.44 -11.28
CA GLN A 58 -10.35 7.06 -12.35
C GLN A 58 -10.56 6.37 -13.71
N PHE A 59 -10.61 5.03 -13.73
CA PHE A 59 -10.93 4.27 -14.95
C PHE A 59 -12.28 4.69 -15.54
N ARG A 60 -13.32 4.77 -14.71
CA ARG A 60 -14.66 5.17 -15.16
C ARG A 60 -14.66 6.60 -15.71
N SER A 61 -13.97 7.52 -15.03
CA SER A 61 -13.83 8.91 -15.48
C SER A 61 -13.12 9.02 -16.83
N SER A 62 -12.01 8.30 -17.01
CA SER A 62 -11.25 8.29 -18.25
C SER A 62 -12.02 7.66 -19.40
N MET A 63 -12.76 6.57 -19.14
CA MET A 63 -13.59 5.91 -20.15
C MET A 63 -14.73 6.79 -20.65
N HIS A 64 -15.40 7.54 -19.77
CA HIS A 64 -16.44 8.49 -20.19
C HIS A 64 -15.89 9.60 -21.11
N GLY A 65 -14.64 10.04 -20.89
CA GLY A 65 -13.99 11.04 -21.74
C GLY A 65 -13.45 10.47 -23.06
N ALA A 66 -13.04 9.20 -23.08
CA ALA A 66 -12.38 8.60 -24.24
C ALA A 66 -13.36 8.10 -25.32
N VAL A 67 -14.54 7.61 -24.92
CA VAL A 67 -15.51 7.03 -25.87
C VAL A 67 -16.92 7.48 -25.51
N ALA A 68 -17.49 8.34 -26.36
CA ALA A 68 -18.86 8.80 -26.20
C ALA A 68 -19.88 7.68 -26.48
N GLY A 69 -20.98 7.68 -25.73
CA GLY A 69 -22.11 6.77 -25.98
C GLY A 69 -21.94 5.33 -25.50
N LEU A 70 -20.93 5.05 -24.66
CA LEU A 70 -20.81 3.73 -24.05
C LEU A 70 -21.95 3.46 -23.05
N PRO A 71 -22.47 2.22 -22.98
CA PRO A 71 -23.36 1.81 -21.91
C PRO A 71 -22.65 1.97 -20.56
N ALA A 72 -23.37 2.43 -19.52
CA ALA A 72 -22.81 2.63 -18.19
C ALA A 72 -22.13 1.37 -17.60
N LYS A 73 -22.61 0.19 -17.99
CA LYS A 73 -22.01 -1.10 -17.60
C LYS A 73 -20.62 -1.30 -18.21
N ALA A 74 -20.39 -0.87 -19.44
CA ALA A 74 -19.09 -1.01 -20.13
C ALA A 74 -18.00 -0.13 -19.51
N THR A 75 -18.36 0.87 -18.70
CA THR A 75 -17.40 1.76 -18.02
C THR A 75 -17.16 1.39 -16.56
N HIS A 76 -17.81 0.34 -16.04
CA HIS A 76 -17.67 -0.05 -14.64
C HIS A 76 -16.38 -0.83 -14.38
N SER A 77 -15.99 -1.70 -15.29
CA SER A 77 -14.73 -2.45 -15.20
C SER A 77 -14.07 -2.63 -16.56
N LEU A 78 -12.76 -2.89 -16.54
CA LEU A 78 -12.03 -3.27 -17.76
C LEU A 78 -12.63 -4.54 -18.39
N ALA A 79 -13.05 -5.51 -17.57
CA ALA A 79 -13.66 -6.74 -18.06
C ALA A 79 -14.94 -6.47 -18.84
N GLU A 80 -15.85 -5.65 -18.30
CA GLU A 80 -17.09 -5.28 -18.99
C GLU A 80 -16.83 -4.44 -20.25
N ALA A 81 -15.83 -3.54 -20.22
CA ALA A 81 -15.42 -2.78 -21.39
C ALA A 81 -14.93 -3.69 -22.53
N LEU A 82 -14.09 -4.68 -22.20
CA LEU A 82 -13.54 -5.64 -23.18
C LEU A 82 -14.61 -6.61 -23.69
N GLN A 83 -15.57 -7.00 -22.84
CA GLN A 83 -16.72 -7.78 -23.27
C GLN A 83 -17.58 -6.99 -24.26
N HIS A 84 -17.86 -5.72 -23.98
CA HIS A 84 -18.60 -4.85 -24.88
C HIS A 84 -17.85 -4.62 -26.20
N ALA A 85 -16.54 -4.35 -26.14
CA ALA A 85 -15.67 -4.21 -27.30
C ALA A 85 -15.74 -5.45 -28.21
N SER A 86 -15.70 -6.64 -27.62
CA SER A 86 -15.81 -7.92 -28.34
C SER A 86 -17.18 -8.09 -29.01
N ALA A 87 -18.26 -7.66 -28.35
CA ALA A 87 -19.61 -7.73 -28.89
C ALA A 87 -19.84 -6.76 -30.06
N VAL A 88 -19.24 -5.56 -30.02
CA VAL A 88 -19.30 -4.58 -31.12
C VAL A 88 -18.46 -5.06 -32.32
N GLY A 89 -17.26 -5.57 -32.07
CA GLY A 89 -16.37 -6.08 -33.11
C GLY A 89 -15.83 -5.00 -34.06
N GLY A 90 -15.04 -5.43 -35.05
CA GLY A 90 -14.46 -4.56 -36.07
C GLY A 90 -13.53 -3.46 -35.53
N ALA A 91 -13.39 -2.37 -36.30
CA ALA A 91 -12.54 -1.25 -35.93
C ALA A 91 -13.04 -0.52 -34.67
N GLN A 92 -14.36 -0.42 -34.49
CA GLN A 92 -14.98 0.24 -33.34
C GLN A 92 -14.73 -0.55 -32.04
N GLY A 93 -14.91 -1.87 -32.05
CA GLY A 93 -14.55 -2.73 -30.93
C GLY A 93 -13.06 -2.64 -30.58
N GLY A 94 -12.18 -2.62 -31.59
CA GLY A 94 -10.75 -2.39 -31.39
C GLY A 94 -10.42 -1.07 -30.69
N ALA A 95 -11.08 0.02 -31.10
CA ALA A 95 -10.91 1.33 -30.48
C ALA A 95 -11.37 1.34 -29.01
N ILE A 96 -12.51 0.71 -28.69
CA ILE A 96 -13.00 0.58 -27.32
C ILE A 96 -12.02 -0.22 -26.45
N ALA A 97 -11.51 -1.35 -26.96
CA ALA A 97 -10.56 -2.18 -26.23
C ALA A 97 -9.23 -1.44 -25.95
N HIS A 98 -8.75 -0.66 -26.93
CA HIS A 98 -7.55 0.14 -26.77
C HIS A 98 -7.76 1.26 -25.73
N ALA A 99 -8.87 1.98 -25.83
CA ALA A 99 -9.24 3.02 -24.87
C ALA A 99 -9.39 2.46 -23.44
N ALA A 100 -9.99 1.27 -23.29
CA ALA A 100 -10.16 0.63 -22.00
C ALA A 100 -8.83 0.21 -21.36
N ARG A 101 -7.93 -0.44 -22.13
CA ARG A 101 -6.60 -0.82 -21.63
C ARG A 101 -5.75 0.40 -21.28
N GLY A 102 -5.79 1.43 -22.12
CA GLY A 102 -5.11 2.70 -21.87
C GLY A 102 -5.63 3.37 -20.58
N SER A 103 -6.94 3.57 -20.48
CA SER A 103 -7.59 4.17 -19.31
C SER A 103 -7.29 3.40 -18.02
N PHE A 104 -7.29 2.06 -18.07
CA PHE A 104 -6.96 1.23 -16.91
C PHE A 104 -5.51 1.40 -16.49
N THR A 105 -4.58 1.36 -17.45
CA THR A 105 -3.14 1.51 -17.17
C THR A 105 -2.84 2.89 -16.59
N THR A 106 -3.41 3.95 -17.15
CA THR A 106 -3.28 5.31 -16.62
C THR A 106 -3.88 5.45 -15.22
N ALA A 107 -5.06 4.88 -14.98
CA ALA A 107 -5.68 4.89 -13.65
C ALA A 107 -4.87 4.11 -12.60
N PHE A 108 -4.24 3.01 -13.02
CA PHE A 108 -3.38 2.21 -12.15
C PHE A 108 -2.09 2.98 -11.81
N ASP A 109 -1.43 3.56 -12.81
CA ASP A 109 -0.20 4.34 -12.61
C ASP A 109 -0.43 5.57 -11.71
N SER A 110 -1.48 6.35 -11.97
CA SER A 110 -1.81 7.52 -11.13
C SER A 110 -2.14 7.12 -9.69
N THR A 111 -2.83 5.98 -9.50
CA THR A 111 -3.11 5.44 -8.16
C THR A 111 -1.83 5.04 -7.44
N LEU A 112 -0.84 4.46 -8.13
CA LEU A 112 0.45 4.11 -7.52
C LEU A 112 1.23 5.35 -7.06
N TRP A 113 1.22 6.44 -7.83
CA TRP A 113 1.81 7.71 -7.42
C TRP A 113 1.13 8.29 -6.18
N ILE A 114 -0.20 8.27 -6.13
CA ILE A 114 -0.97 8.70 -4.96
C ILE A 114 -0.62 7.83 -3.74
N GLY A 115 -0.54 6.51 -3.92
CA GLY A 115 -0.11 5.58 -2.87
C GLY A 115 1.30 5.86 -2.36
N MET A 116 2.24 6.15 -3.25
CA MET A 116 3.62 6.51 -2.89
C MET A 116 3.66 7.78 -2.04
N VAL A 117 2.97 8.84 -2.45
CA VAL A 117 2.88 10.10 -1.69
C VAL A 117 2.24 9.85 -0.33
N ALA A 118 1.15 9.07 -0.27
CA ALA A 118 0.49 8.73 0.98
C ALA A 118 1.42 7.99 1.96
N VAL A 119 2.22 7.03 1.47
CA VAL A 119 3.20 6.30 2.30
C VAL A 119 4.32 7.22 2.79
N ILE A 120 4.83 8.13 1.96
CA ILE A 120 5.86 9.11 2.36
C ILE A 120 5.32 10.03 3.47
N VAL A 121 4.11 10.57 3.29
CA VAL A 121 3.47 11.46 4.27
C VAL A 121 3.20 10.72 5.57
N ALA A 122 2.64 9.51 5.51
CA ALA A 122 2.38 8.70 6.70
C ALA A 122 3.68 8.36 7.45
N SER A 123 4.73 7.97 6.74
CA SER A 123 6.03 7.66 7.34
C SER A 123 6.67 8.88 8.00
N GLY A 124 6.57 10.05 7.35
CA GLY A 124 7.05 11.32 7.91
C GLY A 124 6.27 11.73 9.16
N LEU A 125 4.94 11.59 9.14
CA LEU A 125 4.07 11.90 10.26
C LEU A 125 4.34 10.97 11.46
N VAL A 126 4.46 9.66 11.21
CA VAL A 126 4.80 8.67 12.25
C VAL A 126 6.17 8.99 12.85
N SER A 127 7.16 9.27 12.01
CA SER A 127 8.50 9.65 12.46
C SER A 127 8.48 10.93 13.28
N TRP A 128 7.65 11.92 12.91
CA TRP A 128 7.52 13.18 13.65
C TRP A 128 6.82 13.00 15.00
N LEU A 129 5.71 12.26 15.04
CA LEU A 129 4.91 12.04 16.24
C LEU A 129 5.62 11.15 17.29
N LEU A 130 6.38 10.15 16.85
CA LEU A 130 7.00 9.16 17.75
C LEU A 130 8.44 9.49 18.17
N ARG A 131 8.98 10.62 17.69
CA ARG A 131 10.36 11.07 17.94
C ARG A 131 10.78 11.27 19.41
N PRO A 132 9.91 11.60 20.39
CA PRO A 132 10.37 11.78 21.78
C PRO A 132 10.59 10.46 22.54
N ALA A 133 9.77 9.43 22.31
CA ALA A 133 9.69 8.28 23.22
C ALA A 133 10.71 7.16 22.96
N ALA A 134 11.23 7.06 21.73
CA ALA A 134 12.15 5.98 21.34
C ALA A 134 13.61 6.31 21.66
N THR A 135 14.02 7.57 21.45
CA THR A 135 15.40 8.01 21.67
C THR A 135 15.73 8.08 23.16
N GLU A 136 14.83 8.63 23.98
CA GLU A 136 15.04 8.72 25.44
C GLU A 136 15.19 7.35 26.12
N ARG A 137 14.52 6.30 25.63
CA ARG A 137 14.60 4.95 26.23
C ARG A 137 15.92 4.26 25.91
N VAL A 138 16.40 4.37 24.67
CA VAL A 138 17.67 3.79 24.24
C VAL A 138 18.84 4.48 24.97
N ASP A 139 18.78 5.81 25.08
CA ASP A 139 19.80 6.57 25.80
C ASP A 139 19.79 6.26 27.30
N ALA A 140 18.60 6.03 27.90
CA ALA A 140 18.46 5.65 29.30
C ALA A 140 18.96 4.22 29.60
N GLU A 141 18.69 3.24 28.73
CA GLU A 141 19.22 1.88 28.86
C GLU A 141 20.74 1.86 28.72
N ALA A 142 21.29 2.53 27.70
CA ALA A 142 22.74 2.63 27.51
C ALA A 142 23.44 3.32 28.70
N ALA A 143 22.81 4.36 29.26
CA ALA A 143 23.32 5.02 30.47
C ALA A 143 23.24 4.14 31.72
N ALA A 144 22.21 3.30 31.84
CA ALA A 144 22.08 2.36 32.96
C ALA A 144 23.11 1.23 32.88
N GLU A 145 23.33 0.65 31.70
CA GLU A 145 24.36 -0.37 31.47
C GLU A 145 25.77 0.18 31.75
N ALA A 146 26.06 1.40 31.30
CA ALA A 146 27.34 2.05 31.56
C ALA A 146 27.60 2.28 33.06
N ARG A 147 26.56 2.63 33.84
CA ARG A 147 26.66 2.81 35.30
C ARG A 147 26.92 1.48 36.02
N LEU A 148 26.20 0.42 35.65
CA LEU A 148 26.40 -0.91 36.23
C LEU A 148 27.81 -1.46 35.94
N ALA A 149 28.34 -1.21 34.74
CA ALA A 149 29.70 -1.60 34.38
C ALA A 149 30.78 -0.84 35.17
N LEU A 150 30.51 0.43 35.54
CA LEU A 150 31.40 1.23 36.38
C LEU A 150 31.36 0.83 37.86
N GLU A 151 30.19 0.45 38.39
CA GLU A 151 30.05 0.02 39.79
C GLU A 151 30.61 -1.38 40.06
N ALA A 152 30.76 -2.20 39.01
CA ALA A 152 31.29 -3.56 39.09
C ALA A 152 32.83 -3.65 38.92
N ALA A 153 33.52 -2.52 38.66
CA ALA A 153 34.96 -2.42 38.44
C ALA A 153 35.69 -1.82 39.64
#